data_AF-A0AAW6HW88-F1
#
_entry.id   AF-A0AAW6HW88-F1
#
_cell.length_a   1.000
_cell.length_b   1.000
_cell.length_c   1.000
_cell.angle_alpha   90.00
_cell.angle_beta   90.00
_cell.angle_gamma   90.00
#
_symmetry.space_group_name_H-M   'P 1'
#
loop_
_entity.id
_entity.type
_entity.pdbx_description
1 polymer ?
#
loop_
_entity_poly.entity_id
_entity_poly.type
_entity_poly.pdbx_seq_one_letter_code
_entity_poly.pdbx_strand_id
1 'polypeptide(L)'
;MIRQTLWSDVAAPVQNAFQTNNSGNRPVLMMLGGYTFSLASLVYQELARVNEYRWAAIERYGQRDARQYTGPGDESIELPGIAYPDWQGQRASLDELRALAAQGKPLQLIDSNGLIHGWYVIERIEERQSDHHPNGTPRRIEFTLALQRVNDDHAVEATP
;
A
#
# COMPACT_ATOMS: atom_id res chain seq x y z
N MET A 1 -65.51 -2.74 16.50
CA MET A 1 -64.37 -3.37 17.19
C MET A 1 -63.53 -4.08 16.14
N ILE A 2 -62.57 -3.38 15.53
CA ILE A 2 -61.87 -3.80 14.31
C ILE A 2 -60.38 -3.92 14.64
N ARG A 3 -59.83 -5.13 14.42
CA ARG A 3 -58.42 -5.50 14.63
C ARG A 3 -57.54 -4.77 13.61
N GLN A 4 -56.52 -4.05 14.08
CA GLN A 4 -55.50 -3.45 13.24
C GLN A 4 -54.45 -4.48 12.79
N THR A 5 -54.04 -4.27 11.56
CA THR A 5 -53.14 -4.98 10.66
C THR A 5 -51.70 -5.10 11.16
N LEU A 6 -51.18 -6.32 11.09
CA LEU A 6 -49.76 -6.69 11.19
C LEU A 6 -49.11 -6.65 9.79
N TRP A 7 -47.78 -6.44 9.80
CA TRP A 7 -46.81 -6.54 8.70
C TRP A 7 -46.56 -5.29 7.86
N SER A 8 -45.64 -4.45 8.34
CA SER A 8 -44.73 -3.70 7.48
C SER A 8 -43.33 -4.27 7.72
N ASP A 9 -42.90 -5.22 6.89
CA ASP A 9 -41.50 -5.64 6.84
C ASP A 9 -40.66 -4.44 6.40
N VAL A 10 -40.06 -3.79 7.40
CA VAL A 10 -39.04 -2.78 7.23
C VAL A 10 -37.83 -3.50 6.64
N ALA A 11 -37.63 -3.38 5.34
CA ALA A 11 -36.34 -3.61 4.72
C ALA A 11 -35.36 -2.59 5.34
N ALA A 12 -34.66 -3.03 6.40
CA ALA A 12 -33.52 -2.28 6.92
C ALA A 12 -32.51 -2.17 5.78
N PRO A 13 -32.11 -0.96 5.35
CA PRO A 13 -30.96 -0.85 4.48
C PRO A 13 -29.78 -1.50 5.22
N VAL A 14 -29.13 -2.47 4.57
CA VAL A 14 -27.84 -3.02 5.02
C VAL A 14 -26.93 -1.81 5.14
N GLN A 15 -26.77 -1.34 6.38
CA GLN A 15 -25.79 -0.34 6.72
C GLN A 15 -24.45 -1.05 6.51
N ASN A 16 -23.85 -0.86 5.34
CA ASN A 16 -22.40 -0.90 5.20
C ASN A 16 -21.86 0.24 6.05
N ALA A 17 -21.90 0.04 7.37
CA ALA A 17 -21.31 0.88 8.36
C ALA A 17 -19.80 0.68 8.26
N PHE A 18 -19.20 1.30 7.25
CA PHE A 18 -17.85 1.85 7.41
C PHE A 18 -17.97 2.87 8.53
N GLN A 19 -17.93 2.39 9.77
CA GLN A 19 -17.90 3.26 10.93
C GLN A 19 -16.69 4.15 10.76
N THR A 20 -16.93 5.43 10.48
CA THR A 20 -15.94 6.48 10.70
C THR A 20 -15.75 6.53 12.21
N ASN A 21 -14.88 5.66 12.71
CA ASN A 21 -14.48 5.57 14.10
C ASN A 21 -13.92 6.93 14.51
N ASN A 22 -14.70 7.71 15.24
CA ASN A 22 -14.26 8.99 15.80
C ASN A 22 -13.60 8.76 17.18
N SER A 23 -12.56 7.91 17.22
CA SER A 23 -11.93 7.41 18.45
C SER A 23 -10.49 7.90 18.67
N GLY A 24 -10.13 9.09 18.21
CA GLY A 24 -8.70 9.43 18.05
C GLY A 24 -8.09 8.71 16.83
N ASN A 25 -8.92 8.53 15.80
CA ASN A 25 -8.58 7.90 14.54
C ASN A 25 -7.55 8.77 13.81
N ARG A 26 -6.31 8.31 13.83
CA ARG A 26 -5.21 8.96 13.12
C ARG A 26 -5.42 8.60 11.64
N PRO A 27 -5.47 9.58 10.73
CA PRO A 27 -5.75 9.31 9.33
C PRO A 27 -4.74 8.29 8.83
N VAL A 28 -5.25 7.11 8.49
CA VAL A 28 -4.50 6.08 7.77
C VAL A 28 -4.31 6.60 6.37
N LEU A 29 -3.08 6.53 5.89
CA LEU A 29 -2.71 6.93 4.54
C LEU A 29 -2.78 5.71 3.61
N MET A 30 -2.18 4.60 4.03
CA MET A 30 -2.04 3.40 3.23
C MET A 30 -1.80 2.20 4.13
N MET A 31 -2.10 1.00 3.64
CA MET A 31 -1.80 -0.26 4.29
C MET A 31 -1.01 -1.17 3.36
N LEU A 32 0.04 -1.80 3.87
CA LEU A 32 0.85 -2.78 3.17
C LEU A 32 0.82 -4.09 3.98
N GLY A 33 -0.02 -5.03 3.55
CA GLY A 33 -0.30 -6.27 4.25
C GLY A 33 -0.84 -6.01 5.65
N GLY A 34 0.00 -6.23 6.66
CA GLY A 34 -0.33 -5.98 8.08
C GLY A 34 0.17 -4.64 8.63
N TYR A 35 0.89 -3.83 7.84
CA TYR A 35 1.46 -2.57 8.30
C TYR A 35 0.67 -1.36 7.80
N THR A 36 0.44 -0.40 8.70
CA THR A 36 -0.38 0.79 8.43
C THR A 36 0.48 2.05 8.43
N PHE A 37 0.53 2.73 7.28
CA PHE A 37 1.11 4.06 7.14
C PHE A 37 0.12 5.10 7.67
N SER A 38 0.59 5.92 8.61
CA SER A 38 -0.21 6.97 9.22
C SER A 38 0.71 8.11 9.67
N LEU A 39 0.11 9.26 10.00
CA LEU A 39 0.86 10.38 10.60
C LEU A 39 1.56 10.03 11.93
N ALA A 40 1.18 8.91 12.55
CA ALA A 40 1.76 8.39 13.78
C ALA A 40 2.99 7.51 13.56
N SER A 41 3.07 6.85 12.40
CA SER A 41 4.05 5.81 12.11
C SER A 41 5.03 6.31 11.04
N LEU A 42 4.77 5.99 9.78
CA LEU A 42 5.57 6.42 8.65
C LEU A 42 4.70 7.22 7.69
N VAL A 43 5.14 8.44 7.38
CA VAL A 43 4.48 9.34 6.43
C VAL A 43 5.30 9.35 5.14
N TYR A 44 4.73 8.81 4.08
CA TYR A 44 5.26 9.02 2.74
C TYR A 44 4.80 10.40 2.24
N GLN A 45 5.69 11.12 1.55
CA GLN A 45 5.38 12.44 0.98
C GLN A 45 4.86 12.35 -0.44
N GLU A 46 5.26 11.31 -1.15
CA GLU A 46 4.94 11.10 -2.55
C GLU A 46 4.77 9.60 -2.80
N LEU A 47 3.94 9.27 -3.80
CA LEU A 47 3.86 7.94 -4.36
C LEU A 47 4.27 8.03 -5.83
N ALA A 48 5.46 7.52 -6.13
CA ALA A 48 5.95 7.40 -7.50
C ALA A 48 5.65 5.98 -8.00
N ARG A 49 4.98 5.86 -9.15
CA ARG A 49 4.66 4.57 -9.77
C ARG A 49 5.19 4.52 -11.18
N VAL A 50 5.83 3.42 -11.53
CA VAL A 50 6.29 3.11 -12.88
C VAL A 50 5.60 1.84 -13.34
N ASN A 51 4.90 1.92 -14.48
CA ASN A 51 4.25 0.78 -15.11
C ASN A 51 4.87 0.57 -16.50
N GLU A 52 5.50 -0.57 -16.71
CA GLU A 52 6.01 -0.93 -18.02
C GLU A 52 4.99 -1.79 -18.78
N TYR A 53 4.96 -1.61 -20.10
CA TYR A 53 4.11 -2.37 -21.00
C TYR A 53 4.95 -2.85 -22.18
N ARG A 54 4.86 -4.15 -22.48
CA ARG A 54 5.68 -4.77 -23.51
C ARG A 54 4.98 -4.75 -24.86
N TRP A 55 5.65 -4.17 -25.86
CA TRP A 55 5.17 -4.06 -27.24
C TRP A 55 6.23 -4.56 -28.21
N ALA A 56 6.05 -5.75 -28.75
CA ALA A 56 6.93 -6.32 -29.76
C ALA A 56 6.73 -5.62 -31.12
N ALA A 57 7.81 -5.23 -31.78
CA ALA A 57 7.77 -4.66 -33.12
C ALA A 57 7.85 -5.77 -34.16
N ILE A 58 7.01 -5.69 -35.19
CA ILE A 58 7.04 -6.55 -36.36
C ILE A 58 7.25 -5.66 -37.57
N GLU A 59 8.43 -5.76 -38.17
CA GLU A 59 8.80 -4.98 -39.35
C GLU A 59 7.93 -5.35 -40.55
N ARG A 60 7.54 -4.35 -41.32
CA ARG A 60 6.73 -4.54 -42.53
C ARG A 60 7.36 -3.77 -43.68
N TYR A 61 7.65 -4.47 -44.77
CA TYR A 61 8.30 -3.86 -45.93
C TYR A 61 7.48 -2.67 -46.47
N GLY A 62 8.12 -1.51 -46.54
CA GLY A 62 7.52 -0.27 -47.06
C GLY A 62 6.44 0.37 -46.18
N GLN A 63 6.22 -0.12 -44.95
CA GLN A 63 5.24 0.43 -44.02
C GLN A 63 5.84 0.66 -42.63
N ARG A 64 5.12 1.36 -41.76
CA ARG A 64 5.47 1.42 -40.33
C ARG A 64 5.35 0.04 -39.70
N ASP A 65 6.25 -0.26 -38.78
CA ASP A 65 6.24 -1.48 -37.97
C ASP A 65 4.89 -1.66 -37.26
N ALA A 66 4.37 -2.88 -37.30
CA ALA A 66 3.24 -3.24 -36.47
C ALA A 66 3.72 -3.48 -35.04
N ARG A 67 3.02 -2.91 -34.05
CA ARG A 67 3.31 -3.14 -32.62
C ARG A 67 2.31 -4.17 -32.10
N GLN A 68 2.78 -5.30 -31.59
CA GLN A 68 1.97 -6.30 -30.91
C GLN A 68 2.13 -6.18 -29.40
N TYR A 69 1.02 -6.01 -28.68
CA TYR A 69 1.02 -6.02 -27.22
C TYR A 69 1.30 -7.45 -26.73
N THR A 70 2.40 -7.63 -26.02
CA THR A 70 2.81 -8.94 -25.47
C THR A 70 2.44 -9.12 -24.01
N GLY A 71 2.03 -8.04 -23.33
CA GLY A 71 1.52 -8.07 -21.96
C GLY A 71 2.03 -6.92 -21.09
N PRO A 72 1.57 -6.87 -19.83
CA PRO A 72 2.13 -5.98 -18.83
C PRO A 72 3.60 -6.35 -18.58
N GLY A 73 4.44 -5.33 -18.43
CA GLY A 73 5.82 -5.47 -17.99
C GLY A 73 5.90 -5.37 -16.47
N ASP A 74 7.05 -4.91 -15.98
CA ASP A 74 7.29 -4.71 -14.56
C ASP A 74 6.54 -3.47 -14.03
N GLU A 75 6.00 -3.56 -12.82
CA GLU A 75 5.36 -2.44 -12.12
C GLU A 75 6.08 -2.24 -10.79
N SER A 76 6.62 -1.03 -10.59
CA SER A 76 7.32 -0.64 -9.37
C SER A 76 6.68 0.59 -8.75
N ILE A 77 6.67 0.62 -7.42
CA ILE A 77 6.19 1.76 -6.63
C ILE A 77 7.30 2.17 -5.66
N GLU A 78 7.63 3.44 -5.67
CA GLU A 78 8.54 4.05 -4.70
C GLU A 78 7.76 4.98 -3.77
N LEU A 79 7.97 4.80 -2.47
CA LEU A 79 7.36 5.58 -1.40
C LEU A 79 8.46 6.26 -0.57
N PRO A 80 8.94 7.45 -1.01
CA PRO A 80 9.81 8.28 -0.20
C PRO A 80 9.03 8.91 0.96
N GLY A 81 9.63 8.92 2.14
CA GLY A 81 9.03 9.48 3.34
C GLY A 81 10.06 9.93 4.37
N ILE A 82 9.55 10.57 5.42
CA ILE A 82 10.36 11.04 6.55
C ILE A 82 9.75 10.53 7.84
N ALA A 83 10.61 9.98 8.69
CA ALA A 83 10.34 9.62 10.06
C ALA A 83 11.17 10.49 11.01
N TYR A 84 10.55 10.93 12.09
CA TYR A 84 11.15 11.60 13.23
C TYR A 84 11.13 10.62 14.41
N PRO A 85 12.25 9.97 14.76
CA PRO A 85 12.31 8.94 15.80
C PRO A 85 11.92 9.43 17.20
N ASP A 86 12.15 10.70 17.48
CA ASP A 86 11.74 11.34 18.74
C ASP A 86 10.23 11.60 18.79
N TRP A 87 9.55 11.51 17.64
CA TRP A 87 8.10 11.51 17.54
C TRP A 87 7.58 10.08 17.69
N GLN A 88 6.51 9.94 18.48
CA GLN A 88 6.02 8.66 19.02
C GLN A 88 6.01 7.50 18.02
N GLY A 89 6.71 6.40 18.34
CA GLY A 89 6.53 5.09 17.69
C GLY A 89 7.23 4.89 16.33
N GLN A 90 7.76 5.94 15.72
CA GLN A 90 8.24 5.89 14.33
C GLN A 90 9.54 5.08 14.14
N ARG A 91 10.37 4.97 15.18
CA ARG A 91 11.58 4.14 15.13
C ARG A 91 11.26 2.64 15.05
N ALA A 92 10.28 2.18 15.83
CA ALA A 92 9.83 0.78 15.79
C ALA A 92 9.17 0.44 14.45
N SER A 93 8.54 1.41 13.80
CA SER A 93 7.86 1.22 12.52
C SER A 93 8.79 0.81 11.37
N LEU A 94 10.02 1.32 11.31
CA LEU A 94 10.99 0.91 10.28
C LEU A 94 11.48 -0.52 10.53
N ASP A 95 11.68 -0.91 11.79
CA ASP A 95 12.06 -2.27 12.15
C ASP A 95 10.93 -3.27 11.84
N GLU A 96 9.66 -2.88 12.05
CA GLU A 96 8.50 -3.67 11.64
C GLU A 96 8.43 -3.87 10.12
N LEU A 97 8.69 -2.83 9.32
CA LEU A 97 8.77 -2.96 7.86
C LEU A 97 9.89 -3.90 7.43
N ARG A 98 11.05 -3.84 8.08
CA ARG A 98 12.16 -4.77 7.82
C ARG A 98 11.79 -6.20 8.20
N ALA A 99 11.08 -6.39 9.32
CA ALA A 99 10.59 -7.70 9.73
C ALA A 99 9.55 -8.26 8.74
N LEU A 100 8.67 -7.40 8.19
CA LEU A 100 7.73 -7.78 7.13
C LEU A 100 8.44 -8.13 5.82
N ALA A 101 9.42 -7.33 5.41
CA ALA A 101 10.25 -7.62 4.25
C ALA A 101 10.98 -8.97 4.40
N ALA A 102 11.50 -9.26 5.60
CA ALA A 102 12.18 -10.51 5.91
C ALA A 102 11.27 -11.75 5.86
N GLN A 103 9.95 -11.60 5.91
CA GLN A 103 9.02 -12.72 5.71
C GLN A 103 9.02 -13.20 4.25
N GLY A 104 9.44 -12.35 3.30
CA GLY A 104 9.50 -12.69 1.87
C GLY A 104 8.15 -13.03 1.25
N LYS A 105 7.05 -12.61 1.87
CA LYS A 105 5.69 -12.88 1.41
C LYS A 105 5.16 -11.69 0.61
N PRO A 106 4.35 -11.92 -0.44
CA PRO A 106 3.64 -10.84 -1.11
C PRO A 106 2.64 -10.20 -0.14
N LEU A 107 2.64 -8.87 -0.11
CA LEU A 107 1.83 -8.04 0.76
C LEU A 107 0.83 -7.26 -0.10
N GLN A 108 -0.43 -7.21 0.34
CA GLN A 108 -1.45 -6.44 -0.37
C GLN A 108 -1.27 -4.96 -0.08
N LEU A 109 -1.21 -4.13 -1.12
CA LEU A 109 -1.14 -2.67 -0.99
C LEU A 109 -2.52 -2.06 -1.18
N ILE A 110 -2.99 -1.31 -0.19
CA ILE A 110 -4.32 -0.71 -0.15
C ILE A 110 -4.22 0.74 0.29
N ASP A 111 -4.77 1.65 -0.50
CA ASP A 111 -4.89 3.06 -0.14
C ASP A 111 -6.05 3.28 0.84
N SER A 112 -5.93 4.32 1.67
CA SER A 112 -6.98 4.81 2.57
C SER A 112 -8.31 5.11 1.85
N ASN A 113 -8.26 5.45 0.57
CA ASN A 113 -9.43 5.66 -0.30
C ASN A 113 -10.14 4.36 -0.69
N GLY A 114 -9.66 3.19 -0.23
CA GLY A 114 -10.22 1.89 -0.54
C GLY A 114 -9.75 1.30 -1.88
N LEU A 115 -8.78 1.94 -2.54
CA LEU A 115 -8.20 1.43 -3.78
C LEU A 115 -7.19 0.32 -3.46
N ILE A 116 -7.47 -0.89 -3.94
CA ILE A 116 -6.54 -2.02 -3.87
C ILE A 116 -5.60 -1.92 -5.06
N HIS A 117 -4.31 -1.75 -4.80
CA HIS A 117 -3.28 -1.65 -5.85
C HIS A 117 -2.79 -3.01 -6.34
N GLY A 118 -2.99 -4.07 -5.56
CA GLY A 118 -2.55 -5.43 -5.88
C GLY A 118 -1.55 -5.95 -4.85
N TRP A 119 -0.80 -6.98 -5.26
CA TRP A 119 0.20 -7.65 -4.43
C TRP A 119 1.60 -7.11 -4.75
N TYR A 120 2.32 -6.73 -3.70
CA TYR A 120 3.65 -6.15 -3.80
C TYR A 120 4.60 -6.86 -2.83
N VAL A 121 5.86 -6.97 -3.23
CA VAL A 121 6.96 -7.35 -2.34
C VAL A 121 7.84 -6.15 -2.07
N ILE A 122 8.41 -6.09 -0.86
CA ILE A 122 9.39 -5.08 -0.51
C ILE A 122 10.74 -5.53 -1.08
N GLU A 123 11.20 -4.86 -2.14
CA GLU A 123 12.49 -5.15 -2.76
C GLU A 123 13.63 -4.47 -1.98
N ARG A 124 13.42 -3.21 -1.60
CA ARG A 124 14.45 -2.38 -0.99
C ARG A 124 13.86 -1.40 0.00
N ILE A 125 14.52 -1.27 1.15
CA ILE A 125 14.28 -0.22 2.14
C ILE A 125 15.58 0.54 2.29
N GLU A 126 15.61 1.79 1.84
CA GLU A 126 16.73 2.70 2.09
C GLU A 126 16.41 3.61 3.27
N GLU A 127 17.40 3.83 4.11
CA GLU A 127 17.28 4.68 5.29
C GLU A 127 18.48 5.61 5.39
N ARG A 128 18.21 6.92 5.54
CA ARG A 128 19.21 7.96 5.69
C ARG A 128 18.94 8.74 6.96
N GLN A 129 19.80 8.52 7.94
CA GLN A 129 19.74 9.15 9.25
C GLN A 129 20.51 10.48 9.27
N SER A 130 19.91 11.53 9.80
CA SER A 130 20.51 12.86 9.95
C SER A 130 20.22 13.48 11.32
N ASP A 131 21.02 14.50 11.67
CA ASP A 131 20.92 15.25 12.93
C ASP A 131 20.93 14.34 14.17
N HIS A 132 22.04 13.65 14.38
CA HIS A 132 22.19 12.73 15.49
C HIS A 132 22.30 13.49 16.82
N HIS A 133 21.55 13.04 17.81
CA HIS A 133 21.74 13.45 19.19
C HIS A 133 23.12 13.01 19.71
N PRO A 134 23.62 13.63 20.80
CA PRO A 134 24.85 13.17 21.47
C PRO A 134 24.79 11.72 21.96
N ASN A 135 23.59 11.16 22.14
CA ASN A 135 23.37 9.75 22.50
C ASN A 135 23.36 8.80 21.27
N GLY A 136 23.63 9.30 20.06
CA GLY A 136 23.64 8.54 18.82
C GLY A 136 22.25 8.30 18.19
N THR A 137 21.16 8.76 18.79
CA THR A 137 19.82 8.63 18.20
C THR A 137 19.59 9.70 17.13
N PRO A 138 19.22 9.32 15.89
CA PRO A 138 18.92 10.31 14.85
C PRO A 138 17.63 11.08 15.15
N ARG A 139 17.63 12.38 14.86
CA ARG A 139 16.43 13.23 14.96
C ARG A 139 15.54 13.14 13.74
N ARG A 140 16.14 12.88 12.58
CA ARG A 140 15.46 12.77 11.29
C ARG A 140 15.96 11.54 10.55
N ILE A 141 15.02 10.80 9.99
CA ILE A 141 15.27 9.63 9.17
C ILE A 141 14.48 9.81 7.90
N GLU A 142 15.18 9.90 6.77
CA GLU A 142 14.56 9.84 5.45
C GLU A 142 14.59 8.38 5.01
N PHE A 143 13.46 7.88 4.53
CA PHE A 143 13.38 6.50 4.06
C PHE A 143 12.79 6.46 2.65
N THR A 144 13.25 5.49 1.86
CA THR A 144 12.69 5.18 0.55
C THR A 144 12.35 3.71 0.51
N LEU A 145 11.06 3.41 0.33
CA LEU A 145 10.57 2.04 0.19
C LEU A 145 10.32 1.76 -1.29
N ALA A 146 11.02 0.78 -1.85
CA ALA A 146 10.79 0.28 -3.21
C ALA A 146 9.99 -1.02 -3.16
N LEU A 147 8.84 -1.00 -3.83
CA LEU A 147 7.90 -2.09 -3.94
C LEU A 147 7.87 -2.59 -5.37
N GLN A 148 7.95 -3.90 -5.56
CA GLN A 148 7.80 -4.54 -6.86
C GLN A 148 6.48 -5.29 -6.90
N ARG A 149 5.70 -5.12 -7.95
CA ARG A 149 4.44 -5.85 -8.12
C ARG A 149 4.72 -7.32 -8.40
N VAL A 150 3.92 -8.17 -7.77
CA VAL A 150 3.92 -9.61 -8.00
C VAL A 150 2.63 -10.01 -8.72
N ASN A 151 2.71 -11.05 -9.54
CA ASN A 151 1.54 -11.61 -10.24
C ASN A 151 0.45 -12.01 -9.26
N ASP A 152 -0.80 -11.85 -9.70
CA ASP A 152 -2.00 -12.10 -8.88
C ASP A 152 -2.19 -13.59 -8.52
N ASP A 153 -1.39 -14.49 -9.10
CA ASP A 153 -1.41 -15.94 -8.85
C ASP A 153 -1.16 -16.29 -7.37
N HIS A 154 -0.44 -15.43 -6.64
CA HIS A 154 -0.19 -15.61 -5.20
C HIS A 154 -1.41 -15.31 -4.32
N ALA A 155 -2.49 -14.75 -4.86
CA ALA A 155 -3.74 -14.55 -4.11
C ALA A 155 -4.40 -15.87 -3.69
N VAL A 156 -4.08 -17.00 -4.36
CA VAL A 156 -4.77 -18.28 -4.18
C VAL A 156 -4.23 -19.09 -2.98
N GLU A 157 -3.01 -18.86 -2.52
CA GLU A 157 -2.36 -19.72 -1.50
C GLU A 157 -2.66 -19.30 -0.04
N ALA A 158 -3.31 -18.16 0.18
CA ALA A 158 -3.54 -17.61 1.52
C ALA A 158 -4.88 -18.03 2.18
N THR A 159 -5.58 -19.03 1.67
CA THR A 159 -6.82 -19.55 2.30
C THR A 159 -6.64 -21.02 2.70
N PRO A 160 -6.48 -21.35 4.00
CA PRO A 160 -6.58 -22.73 4.49
C PRO A 160 -8.04 -23.23 4.53
#